data_AF-A0A7X1GHN1-F1
#
_entry.id   AF-A0A7X1GHN1-F1
#
_cell.length_a   1.000
_cell.length_b   1.000
_cell.length_c   1.000
_cell.angle_alpha   90.00
_cell.angle_beta   90.00
_cell.angle_gamma   90.00
#
_symmetry.space_group_name_H-M   'P 1'
#
loop_
_entity.id
_entity.type
_entity.pdbx_description
1 polymer ?
#
loop_
_entity_poly.entity_id
_entity_poly.type
_entity_poly.pdbx_seq_one_letter_code
_entity_poly.pdbx_strand_id
1 'polypeptide(L)'
;MTGARKQTVLTMRLKHLKGFISERLQADGTYLLHAGPGTGMDTKKDRSQRLHVPKQLAEELRVLGDSPMMRQRRDKFRAALSLYYPNIQIKDEDMYVFLSDQGGCYYMAKDDPRYPIVKSRPIGQVTDTIKRKILQKTSDKYPQDFSYHWLRATFGFQLYQRLQALIVVGLMRPGDDIDFIMERMHHATREMTEHYLQLFKMLPQKTVAQEKFEASLFSGSYSSFILSAQDE
;
A
#
# COMPACT_ATOMS: atom_id res chain seq x y z
N MET A 1 -4.60 -1.30 3.18
CA MET A 1 -5.65 -2.34 3.06
C MET A 1 -5.11 -3.68 2.53
N THR A 2 -4.22 -3.74 1.53
CA THR A 2 -3.64 -5.02 1.03
C THR A 2 -2.12 -5.14 1.16
N GLY A 3 -1.42 -4.04 1.46
CA GLY A 3 0.05 -4.00 1.47
C GLY A 3 0.70 -4.12 0.08
N ALA A 4 -0.06 -4.19 -1.01
CA ALA A 4 0.48 -4.41 -2.35
C ALA A 4 1.38 -3.26 -2.84
N ARG A 5 2.41 -3.61 -3.64
CA ARG A 5 3.32 -2.61 -4.26
C ARG A 5 2.58 -1.81 -5.34
N LYS A 6 3.00 -0.55 -5.57
CA LYS A 6 2.34 0.32 -6.56
C LYS A 6 2.23 -0.31 -7.94
N GLN A 7 3.28 -0.98 -8.42
CA GLN A 7 3.26 -1.67 -9.71
C GLN A 7 2.15 -2.73 -9.78
N THR A 8 1.97 -3.50 -8.70
CA THR A 8 0.99 -4.57 -8.62
C THR A 8 -0.42 -4.01 -8.61
N VAL A 9 -0.66 -2.95 -7.83
CA VAL A 9 -1.97 -2.27 -7.80
C VAL A 9 -2.30 -1.63 -9.15
N LEU A 10 -1.36 -0.86 -9.71
CA LEU A 10 -1.59 -0.07 -10.91
C LEU A 10 -1.64 -0.90 -12.21
N THR A 11 -1.23 -2.16 -12.17
CA THR A 11 -1.36 -3.10 -13.29
C THR A 11 -2.58 -4.03 -13.19
N MET A 12 -3.45 -3.84 -12.18
CA MET A 12 -4.71 -4.57 -12.08
C MET A 12 -5.58 -4.39 -13.33
N ARG A 13 -6.07 -5.50 -13.88
CA ARG A 13 -6.99 -5.56 -15.04
C ARG A 13 -8.45 -5.81 -14.64
N LEU A 14 -9.41 -5.44 -15.50
CA LEU A 14 -10.84 -5.63 -15.24
C LEU A 14 -11.25 -7.09 -14.96
N LYS A 15 -10.61 -8.07 -15.62
CA LYS A 15 -10.86 -9.50 -15.37
C LYS A 15 -10.68 -9.91 -13.90
N HIS A 16 -9.80 -9.23 -13.15
CA HIS A 16 -9.58 -9.52 -11.74
C HIS A 16 -10.78 -9.17 -10.87
N LEU A 17 -11.55 -8.14 -11.26
CA LEU A 17 -12.74 -7.72 -10.53
C LEU A 17 -13.85 -8.78 -10.59
N LYS A 18 -13.88 -9.61 -11.64
CA LYS A 18 -14.83 -10.73 -11.79
C LYS A 18 -14.65 -11.80 -10.70
N GLY A 19 -13.47 -11.85 -10.06
CA GLY A 19 -13.18 -12.79 -8.96
C GLY A 19 -13.77 -12.37 -7.61
N PHE A 20 -14.25 -11.13 -7.47
CA PHE A 20 -14.82 -10.59 -6.24
C PHE A 20 -16.32 -10.92 -6.13
N ILE A 21 -16.64 -12.21 -6.03
CA ILE A 21 -17.99 -12.76 -5.89
C ILE A 21 -18.13 -13.44 -4.53
N SER A 22 -19.31 -13.38 -3.93
CA SER A 22 -19.57 -13.83 -2.55
C SER A 22 -19.10 -15.26 -2.28
N GLU A 23 -19.20 -16.16 -3.26
CA GLU A 23 -18.81 -17.57 -3.17
C GLU A 23 -17.29 -17.76 -2.99
N ARG A 24 -16.49 -16.73 -3.32
CA ARG A 24 -15.03 -16.73 -3.17
C ARG A 24 -14.54 -15.98 -1.94
N LEU A 25 -15.45 -15.43 -1.13
CA LEU A 25 -15.11 -14.74 0.11
C LEU A 25 -14.58 -15.75 1.13
N GLN A 26 -13.39 -15.50 1.63
CA GLN A 26 -12.76 -16.33 2.67
C GLN A 26 -13.38 -16.04 4.05
N ALA A 27 -13.21 -16.98 4.98
CA ALA A 27 -13.69 -16.83 6.35
C ALA A 27 -13.10 -15.60 7.08
N ASP A 28 -11.92 -15.13 6.67
CA ASP A 28 -11.28 -13.92 7.21
C ASP A 28 -11.84 -12.60 6.62
N GLY A 29 -12.92 -12.67 5.84
CA GLY A 29 -13.56 -11.50 5.22
C GLY A 29 -12.78 -10.91 4.04
N THR A 30 -11.85 -11.68 3.46
CA THR A 30 -11.05 -11.25 2.31
C THR A 30 -11.30 -12.11 1.08
N TYR A 31 -11.04 -11.56 -0.11
CA TYR A 31 -10.92 -12.28 -1.36
C TYR A 31 -9.45 -12.58 -1.64
N LEU A 32 -9.17 -13.76 -2.18
CA LEU A 32 -7.83 -14.13 -2.64
C LEU A 32 -7.64 -13.69 -4.09
N LEU A 33 -6.75 -12.71 -4.31
CA LEU A 33 -6.38 -12.23 -5.63
C LEU A 33 -4.96 -12.67 -5.98
N HIS A 34 -4.82 -13.42 -7.08
CA HIS A 34 -3.52 -13.83 -7.60
C HIS A 34 -2.87 -12.71 -8.42
N ALA A 35 -1.59 -12.46 -8.19
CA ALA A 35 -0.77 -11.52 -8.95
C ALA A 35 0.61 -12.12 -9.29
N GLY A 36 1.21 -11.70 -10.40
CA GLY A 36 2.49 -12.20 -10.89
C GLY A 36 2.39 -12.78 -12.31
N PRO A 37 3.40 -13.55 -12.75
CA PRO A 37 3.45 -14.12 -14.09
C PRO A 37 2.16 -14.83 -14.48
N GLY A 38 1.68 -14.58 -15.70
CA GLY A 38 0.45 -15.17 -16.25
C GLY A 38 -0.86 -14.51 -15.79
N THR A 39 -0.84 -13.58 -14.83
CA THR A 39 -2.06 -12.88 -14.37
C THR A 39 -2.32 -11.56 -15.10
N GLY A 40 -1.27 -10.95 -15.63
CA GLY A 40 -1.26 -9.58 -16.16
C GLY A 40 -1.16 -8.48 -15.12
N MET A 41 -0.84 -8.86 -13.87
CA MET A 41 -0.40 -7.97 -12.81
C MET A 41 1.08 -8.16 -12.51
N ASP A 42 1.85 -7.08 -12.56
CA ASP A 42 3.29 -7.12 -12.32
C ASP A 42 3.62 -7.23 -10.83
N THR A 43 4.59 -8.07 -10.48
CA THR A 43 5.09 -8.26 -9.12
C THR A 43 6.60 -8.08 -9.04
N LYS A 44 7.11 -7.87 -7.82
CA LYS A 44 8.54 -7.56 -7.63
C LYS A 44 9.33 -8.83 -7.92
N LYS A 45 10.26 -8.74 -8.87
CA LYS A 45 11.06 -9.88 -9.36
C LYS A 45 10.19 -11.04 -9.86
N ASP A 46 9.02 -10.72 -10.44
CA ASP A 46 8.13 -11.70 -11.07
C ASP A 46 7.71 -12.86 -10.14
N ARG A 47 7.63 -12.58 -8.84
CA ARG A 47 7.18 -13.54 -7.83
C ARG A 47 5.67 -13.65 -7.81
N SER A 48 5.14 -14.86 -7.83
CA SER A 48 3.71 -15.10 -7.61
C SER A 48 3.29 -14.66 -6.22
N GLN A 49 2.19 -13.93 -6.13
CA GLN A 49 1.66 -13.33 -4.92
C GLN A 49 0.17 -13.67 -4.77
N ARG A 50 -0.26 -13.85 -3.52
CA ARG A 50 -1.65 -14.08 -3.14
C ARG A 50 -2.10 -12.93 -2.24
N LEU A 51 -2.73 -11.93 -2.85
CA LEU A 51 -3.18 -10.73 -2.17
C LEU A 51 -4.51 -11.00 -1.48
N HIS A 52 -4.57 -10.75 -0.17
CA HIS A 52 -5.81 -10.76 0.59
C HIS A 52 -6.47 -9.39 0.46
N VAL A 53 -7.57 -9.32 -0.30
CA VAL A 53 -8.31 -8.09 -0.56
C VAL A 53 -9.55 -8.04 0.34
N PRO A 54 -9.64 -7.13 1.32
CA PRO A 54 -10.83 -7.02 2.16
C PRO A 54 -12.11 -6.81 1.34
N LYS A 55 -13.22 -7.41 1.78
CA LYS A 55 -14.52 -7.33 1.10
C LYS A 55 -14.90 -5.90 0.68
N GLN A 56 -14.82 -4.95 1.62
CA GLN A 56 -15.13 -3.55 1.36
C GLN A 56 -14.32 -2.98 0.18
N LEU A 57 -12.99 -3.18 0.17
CA LEU A 57 -12.14 -2.69 -0.91
C LEU A 57 -12.48 -3.37 -2.25
N ALA A 58 -12.78 -4.67 -2.23
CA ALA A 58 -13.16 -5.37 -3.44
C ALA A 58 -14.47 -4.83 -4.05
N GLU A 59 -15.47 -4.53 -3.20
CA GLU A 59 -16.72 -3.91 -3.61
C GLU A 59 -16.51 -2.50 -4.17
N GLU A 60 -15.70 -1.68 -3.50
CA GLU A 60 -15.31 -0.34 -3.98
C GLU A 60 -14.61 -0.40 -5.34
N LEU A 61 -13.73 -1.39 -5.56
CA LEU A 61 -13.06 -1.59 -6.84
C LEU A 61 -14.02 -2.01 -7.96
N ARG A 62 -15.02 -2.83 -7.66
CA ARG A 62 -16.08 -3.18 -8.63
C ARG A 62 -16.88 -1.94 -9.02
N VAL A 63 -17.36 -1.18 -8.03
CA VAL A 63 -18.09 0.08 -8.26
C VAL A 63 -17.26 1.06 -9.09
N LEU A 64 -15.96 1.21 -8.77
CA LEU A 64 -15.04 2.03 -9.54
C LEU A 64 -14.95 1.55 -11.00
N GLY A 65 -14.69 0.26 -11.22
CA GLY A 65 -14.55 -0.34 -12.54
C GLY A 65 -15.80 -0.14 -13.41
N ASP A 66 -16.98 -0.25 -12.80
CA ASP A 66 -18.28 -0.10 -13.45
C ASP A 66 -18.82 1.32 -13.45
N SER A 67 -18.07 2.30 -12.96
CA SER A 67 -18.51 3.70 -12.94
C SER A 67 -18.58 4.31 -14.35
N PRO A 68 -19.49 5.25 -14.62
CA PRO A 68 -19.54 5.99 -15.89
C PRO A 68 -18.23 6.70 -16.21
N MET A 69 -17.58 7.27 -15.19
CA MET A 69 -16.26 7.90 -15.31
C MET A 69 -15.22 6.93 -15.85
N MET A 70 -15.14 5.71 -15.30
CA MET A 70 -14.16 4.73 -15.74
C MET A 70 -14.50 4.15 -17.12
N ARG A 71 -15.79 4.02 -17.48
CA ARG A 71 -16.21 3.70 -18.85
C ARG A 71 -15.66 4.72 -19.85
N GLN A 72 -15.89 6.01 -19.61
CA GLN A 72 -15.40 7.08 -20.48
C GLN A 72 -13.88 7.06 -20.64
N ARG A 73 -13.12 6.79 -19.56
CA ARG A 73 -11.65 6.68 -19.63
C ARG A 73 -11.21 5.48 -20.47
N ARG A 74 -11.94 4.36 -20.44
CA ARG A 74 -11.70 3.22 -21.33
C ARG A 74 -12.01 3.53 -22.78
N ASP A 75 -13.05 4.32 -23.05
CA ASP A 75 -13.36 4.74 -24.42
C ASP A 75 -12.23 5.61 -25.00
N LYS A 76 -11.70 6.54 -24.20
CA LYS A 76 -10.49 7.32 -24.56
C LYS A 76 -9.28 6.42 -24.81
N PHE A 77 -9.08 5.42 -23.95
CA PHE A 77 -8.00 4.44 -24.14
C PHE A 77 -8.15 3.68 -25.47
N ARG A 78 -9.36 3.19 -25.79
CA ARG A 78 -9.64 2.48 -27.06
C ARG A 78 -9.41 3.38 -28.27
N ALA A 79 -9.87 4.63 -28.21
CA ALA A 79 -9.67 5.61 -29.27
C ALA A 79 -8.18 5.87 -29.50
N ALA A 80 -7.41 6.11 -28.43
CA ALA A 80 -5.96 6.30 -28.51
C ALA A 80 -5.23 5.04 -29.01
N LEU A 81 -5.65 3.85 -28.56
CA LEU A 81 -5.08 2.58 -29.01
C LEU A 81 -5.28 2.40 -30.52
N SER A 82 -6.50 2.64 -31.01
CA SER A 82 -6.84 2.51 -32.43
C SER A 82 -6.10 3.54 -33.30
N LEU A 83 -5.92 4.75 -32.80
CA LEU A 83 -5.26 5.84 -33.52
C LEU A 83 -3.74 5.65 -33.62
N TYR A 84 -3.08 5.32 -32.52
CA TYR A 84 -1.61 5.28 -32.45
C TYR A 84 -1.02 3.88 -32.62
N TYR A 85 -1.83 2.83 -32.41
CA TYR A 85 -1.40 1.44 -32.47
C TYR A 85 -2.45 0.56 -33.19
N PRO A 86 -2.74 0.82 -34.47
CA PRO A 86 -3.85 0.17 -35.19
C PRO A 86 -3.74 -1.37 -35.27
N ASN A 87 -2.51 -1.90 -35.17
CA ASN A 87 -2.24 -3.34 -35.20
C ASN A 87 -2.29 -4.01 -33.81
N ILE A 88 -2.57 -3.25 -32.75
CA ILE A 88 -2.66 -3.78 -31.39
C ILE A 88 -4.12 -3.82 -30.97
N GLN A 89 -4.55 -5.00 -30.52
CA GLN A 89 -5.85 -5.20 -29.88
C GLN A 89 -5.65 -5.64 -28.43
N ILE A 90 -6.41 -5.02 -27.54
CA ILE A 90 -6.46 -5.39 -26.12
C ILE A 90 -7.92 -5.72 -25.82
N LYS A 91 -8.17 -6.93 -25.31
CA LYS A 91 -9.51 -7.34 -24.90
C LYS A 91 -10.01 -6.43 -23.78
N ASP A 92 -11.32 -6.20 -23.74
CA ASP A 92 -11.94 -5.36 -22.72
C ASP A 92 -11.59 -5.80 -21.29
N GLU A 93 -11.57 -7.10 -21.03
CA GLU A 93 -11.24 -7.63 -19.70
C GLU A 93 -9.76 -7.48 -19.30
N ASP A 94 -8.87 -7.28 -20.28
CA ASP A 94 -7.45 -7.02 -20.08
C ASP A 94 -7.13 -5.52 -19.95
N MET A 95 -8.13 -4.64 -20.05
CA MET A 95 -7.93 -3.22 -19.77
C MET A 95 -7.65 -2.96 -18.29
N TYR A 96 -6.83 -1.95 -18.00
CA TYR A 96 -6.48 -1.56 -16.64
C TYR A 96 -7.70 -1.04 -15.86
N VAL A 97 -7.77 -1.38 -14.58
CA VAL A 97 -8.74 -0.81 -13.63
C VAL A 97 -8.46 0.67 -13.38
N PHE A 98 -7.18 1.05 -13.35
CA PHE A 98 -6.77 2.43 -13.07
C PHE A 98 -6.25 3.11 -14.33
N LEU A 99 -7.04 4.04 -14.86
CA LEU A 99 -6.71 4.85 -16.03
C LEU A 99 -6.72 6.34 -15.67
N SER A 100 -5.90 7.13 -16.35
CA SER A 100 -5.93 8.58 -16.27
C SER A 100 -7.21 9.15 -16.89
N ASP A 101 -7.46 10.43 -16.63
CA ASP A 101 -8.49 11.23 -17.28
C ASP A 101 -8.37 11.25 -18.81
N GLN A 102 -7.15 11.08 -19.33
CA GLN A 102 -6.84 10.93 -20.77
C GLN A 102 -6.85 9.47 -21.25
N GLY A 103 -7.26 8.52 -20.40
CA GLY A 103 -7.30 7.10 -20.73
C GLY A 103 -5.94 6.39 -20.69
N GLY A 104 -4.86 7.04 -20.27
CA GLY A 104 -3.54 6.42 -20.14
C GLY A 104 -3.45 5.49 -18.94
N CYS A 105 -2.71 4.39 -19.05
CA CYS A 105 -2.39 3.54 -17.90
C CYS A 105 -1.40 4.26 -16.97
N TYR A 106 -1.60 4.14 -15.66
CA TYR A 106 -0.67 4.75 -14.69
C TYR A 106 0.61 3.94 -14.51
N TYR A 107 0.58 2.64 -14.81
CA TYR A 107 1.73 1.76 -14.89
C TYR A 107 1.53 0.83 -16.09
N MET A 108 2.51 0.74 -16.98
CA MET A 108 2.44 -0.18 -18.11
C MET A 108 3.03 -1.52 -17.70
N ALA A 109 2.18 -2.53 -17.61
CA ALA A 109 2.58 -3.89 -17.28
C ALA A 109 3.49 -4.47 -18.36
N LYS A 110 4.41 -5.37 -17.98
CA LYS A 110 5.34 -6.02 -18.90
C LYS A 110 4.64 -6.81 -20.03
N ASP A 111 3.44 -7.30 -19.77
CA ASP A 111 2.63 -8.08 -20.71
C ASP A 111 1.73 -7.21 -21.61
N ASP A 112 1.77 -5.88 -21.46
CA ASP A 112 1.04 -4.99 -22.35
C ASP A 112 1.60 -5.11 -23.79
N PRO A 113 0.76 -5.34 -24.81
CA PRO A 113 1.24 -5.48 -26.19
C PRO A 113 2.03 -4.27 -26.71
N ARG A 114 1.83 -3.09 -26.11
CA ARG A 114 2.56 -1.85 -26.45
C ARG A 114 3.93 -1.78 -25.77
N TYR A 115 4.20 -2.61 -24.77
CA TYR A 115 5.43 -2.61 -23.98
C TYR A 115 6.71 -2.63 -24.83
N PRO A 116 6.87 -3.44 -25.90
CA PRO A 116 8.09 -3.41 -26.73
C PRO A 116 8.22 -2.15 -27.58
N ILE A 117 7.13 -1.44 -27.87
CA ILE A 117 7.09 -0.30 -28.80
C ILE A 117 7.25 1.03 -28.06
N VAL A 118 6.65 1.15 -26.87
CA VAL A 118 6.62 2.39 -26.11
C VAL A 118 7.96 2.63 -25.42
N LYS A 119 8.68 3.68 -25.85
CA LYS A 119 10.00 4.06 -25.31
C LYS A 119 9.92 4.51 -23.85
N SER A 120 9.03 5.46 -23.54
CA SER A 120 8.84 5.99 -22.19
C SER A 120 7.56 5.43 -21.58
N ARG A 121 7.73 4.46 -20.69
CA ARG A 121 6.61 3.71 -20.09
C ARG A 121 6.17 4.36 -18.78
N PRO A 122 4.85 4.48 -18.53
CA PRO A 122 4.34 4.83 -17.21
C PRO A 122 4.81 3.83 -16.14
N ILE A 123 5.35 4.34 -15.03
CA ILE A 123 5.89 3.54 -13.90
C ILE A 123 5.28 3.98 -12.55
N GLY A 124 4.07 4.55 -12.58
CA GLY A 124 3.30 4.92 -11.41
C GLY A 124 3.57 6.33 -10.87
N GLN A 125 3.95 7.28 -11.74
CA GLN A 125 4.14 8.70 -11.39
C GLN A 125 2.87 9.36 -10.81
N VAL A 126 1.69 8.76 -11.04
CA VAL A 126 0.43 9.19 -10.40
C VAL A 126 0.53 9.24 -8.88
N THR A 127 1.35 8.36 -8.29
CA THR A 127 1.53 8.31 -6.83
C THR A 127 2.16 9.59 -6.29
N ASP A 128 3.04 10.25 -7.05
CA ASP A 128 3.66 11.52 -6.68
C ASP A 128 2.66 12.68 -6.82
N THR A 129 1.78 12.61 -7.82
CA THR A 129 0.68 13.57 -7.96
C THR A 129 -0.30 13.47 -6.80
N ILE A 130 -0.65 12.26 -6.38
CA ILE A 130 -1.49 12.03 -5.20
C ILE A 130 -0.79 12.51 -3.94
N LYS A 131 0.50 12.20 -3.75
CA LYS A 131 1.32 12.72 -2.65
C LYS A 131 1.20 14.24 -2.56
N ARG A 132 1.48 14.96 -3.65
CA ARG A 132 1.43 16.43 -3.67
C ARG A 132 0.04 16.98 -3.30
N LYS A 133 -1.03 16.35 -3.82
CA LYS A 133 -2.41 16.74 -3.48
C LYS A 133 -2.75 16.47 -2.01
N ILE A 134 -2.23 15.39 -1.43
CA ILE A 134 -2.38 15.11 0.02
C ILE A 134 -1.64 16.19 0.81
N LEU A 135 -0.38 16.45 0.50
CA LEU A 135 0.43 17.44 1.22
C LEU A 135 -0.18 18.84 1.22
N GLN A 136 -0.80 19.25 0.11
CA GLN A 136 -1.53 20.53 0.01
C GLN A 136 -2.75 20.64 0.93
N LYS A 137 -3.29 19.51 1.39
CA LYS A 137 -4.50 19.44 2.22
C LYS A 137 -4.23 19.03 3.66
N THR A 138 -2.98 18.73 4.00
CA THR A 138 -2.58 18.30 5.34
C THR A 138 -1.88 19.41 6.10
N SER A 139 -1.97 19.38 7.43
CA SER A 139 -1.19 20.28 8.30
C SER A 139 0.31 20.00 8.23
N ASP A 140 1.12 20.93 8.73
CA ASP A 140 2.58 20.79 8.86
C ASP A 140 3.02 19.59 9.71
N LYS A 141 2.14 19.07 10.57
CA LYS A 141 2.37 17.83 11.34
C LYS A 141 2.41 16.56 10.49
N TYR A 142 1.97 16.61 9.23
CA TYR A 142 1.99 15.45 8.35
C TYR A 142 3.40 15.22 7.76
N PRO A 143 3.89 13.96 7.70
CA PRO A 143 5.22 13.68 7.18
C PRO A 143 5.41 14.16 5.73
N GLN A 144 6.28 15.16 5.53
CA GLN A 144 6.53 15.76 4.20
C GLN A 144 7.27 14.80 3.25
N ASP A 145 8.02 13.86 3.81
CA ASP A 145 8.72 12.79 3.11
C ASP A 145 7.83 11.58 2.79
N PHE A 146 6.53 11.64 3.12
CA PHE A 146 5.55 10.60 2.80
C PHE A 146 5.70 10.10 1.36
N SER A 147 5.68 8.80 1.16
CA SER A 147 5.68 8.20 -0.18
C SER A 147 4.73 7.01 -0.23
N TYR A 148 4.44 6.50 -1.42
CA TYR A 148 3.58 5.31 -1.55
C TYR A 148 4.08 4.13 -0.71
N HIS A 149 5.40 3.99 -0.54
CA HIS A 149 5.98 2.91 0.27
C HIS A 149 5.52 2.96 1.74
N TRP A 150 5.24 4.15 2.27
CA TRP A 150 4.72 4.33 3.62
C TRP A 150 3.33 3.73 3.81
N LEU A 151 2.50 3.66 2.77
CA LEU A 151 1.19 2.98 2.86
C LEU A 151 1.35 1.48 3.12
N ARG A 152 2.34 0.88 2.47
CA ARG A 152 2.72 -0.51 2.72
C ARG A 152 3.34 -0.65 4.12
N ALA A 153 4.03 0.37 4.61
CA ALA A 153 4.63 0.42 5.94
C ALA A 153 3.59 0.41 7.04
N THR A 154 2.65 1.34 6.92
CA THR A 154 1.47 1.46 7.75
C THR A 154 0.67 0.17 7.77
N PHE A 155 0.49 -0.50 6.61
CA PHE A 155 -0.20 -1.80 6.57
C PHE A 155 0.49 -2.87 7.42
N GLY A 156 1.81 -3.03 7.29
CA GLY A 156 2.58 -4.00 8.08
C GLY A 156 2.51 -3.71 9.58
N PHE A 157 2.62 -2.43 9.95
CA PHE A 157 2.53 -2.01 11.35
C PHE A 157 1.14 -2.22 11.95
N GLN A 158 0.08 -1.83 11.24
CA GLN A 158 -1.29 -2.08 11.68
C GLN A 158 -1.57 -3.57 11.86
N LEU A 159 -1.02 -4.41 10.99
CA LEU A 159 -1.14 -5.85 11.12
C LEU A 159 -0.42 -6.36 12.36
N TYR A 160 0.82 -5.90 12.58
CA TYR A 160 1.59 -6.20 13.80
C TYR A 160 0.81 -5.83 15.07
N GLN A 161 0.28 -4.60 15.17
CA GLN A 161 -0.48 -4.17 16.34
C GLN A 161 -1.68 -5.08 16.65
N ARG A 162 -2.38 -5.56 15.62
CA ARG A 162 -3.52 -6.48 15.78
C ARG A 162 -3.08 -7.87 16.24
N LEU A 163 -1.99 -8.39 15.68
CA LEU A 163 -1.47 -9.71 16.03
C LEU A 163 -0.87 -9.75 17.43
N GLN A 164 -0.26 -8.65 17.90
CA GLN A 164 0.23 -8.54 19.26
C GLN A 164 -0.90 -8.69 20.30
N ALA A 165 -2.11 -8.19 20.01
CA ALA A 165 -3.26 -8.40 20.88
C ALA A 165 -3.60 -9.90 21.02
N LEU A 166 -3.48 -10.68 19.94
CA LEU A 166 -3.71 -12.14 19.94
C LEU A 166 -2.63 -12.90 20.72
N ILE A 167 -1.39 -12.42 20.67
CA ILE A 167 -0.29 -12.98 21.46
C ILE A 167 -0.53 -12.76 22.95
N VAL A 168 -0.94 -11.55 23.35
CA VAL A 168 -1.21 -11.22 24.76
C VAL A 168 -2.31 -12.12 25.35
N VAL A 169 -3.35 -12.43 24.58
CA VAL A 169 -4.43 -13.33 25.03
C VAL A 169 -4.10 -14.82 24.83
N GLY A 170 -2.90 -15.16 24.37
CA GLY A 170 -2.44 -16.55 24.21
C GLY A 170 -3.01 -17.29 23.00
N LEU A 171 -3.68 -16.61 22.07
CA LEU A 171 -4.27 -17.22 20.85
C LEU A 171 -3.28 -17.32 19.68
N MET A 172 -2.11 -16.70 19.80
CA MET A 172 -1.03 -16.76 18.81
C MET A 172 0.31 -16.86 19.54
N ARG A 173 1.24 -17.66 19.02
CA ARG A 173 2.58 -17.77 19.62
C ARG A 173 3.45 -16.59 19.17
N PRO A 174 4.32 -16.06 20.04
CA PRO A 174 5.31 -15.06 19.64
C PRO A 174 6.16 -15.57 18.47
N GLY A 175 6.31 -14.76 17.41
CA GLY A 175 7.07 -15.13 16.21
C GLY A 175 6.21 -15.60 15.05
N ASP A 176 5.06 -16.26 15.32
CA ASP A 176 4.08 -16.62 14.27
C ASP A 176 3.49 -15.34 13.63
N ASP A 177 3.46 -14.23 14.37
CA ASP A 177 3.01 -12.92 13.89
C ASP A 177 3.93 -12.36 12.79
N ILE A 178 5.24 -12.54 12.92
CA ILE A 178 6.22 -12.09 11.92
C ILE A 178 6.07 -12.89 10.64
N ASP A 179 5.88 -14.21 10.75
CA ASP A 179 5.70 -15.09 9.59
C ASP A 179 4.38 -14.76 8.87
N PHE A 180 3.31 -14.52 9.62
CA PHE A 180 2.04 -14.05 9.08
C PHE A 180 2.18 -12.72 8.32
N ILE A 181 2.88 -11.73 8.89
CA ILE A 181 3.12 -10.44 8.22
C ILE A 181 4.00 -10.64 6.98
N MET A 182 5.04 -11.46 7.07
CA MET A 182 5.94 -11.78 5.96
C MET A 182 5.15 -12.33 4.76
N GLU A 183 4.23 -13.26 5.01
CA GLU A 183 3.33 -13.83 4.00
C GLU A 183 2.41 -12.76 3.40
N ARG A 184 1.74 -11.98 4.24
CA ARG A 184 0.81 -10.90 3.80
C ARG A 184 1.52 -9.80 3.02
N MET A 185 2.79 -9.57 3.29
CA MET A 185 3.60 -8.58 2.59
C MET A 185 4.35 -9.19 1.40
N HIS A 186 4.49 -10.51 1.29
CA HIS A 186 5.34 -11.17 0.30
C HIS A 186 6.81 -10.73 0.39
N HIS A 187 7.33 -10.72 1.61
CA HIS A 187 8.78 -10.60 1.85
C HIS A 187 9.46 -11.96 1.62
N ALA A 188 10.72 -11.94 1.19
CA ALA A 188 11.47 -13.18 0.93
C ALA A 188 12.03 -13.82 2.21
N THR A 189 12.26 -13.01 3.23
CA THR A 189 12.93 -13.43 4.45
C THR A 189 12.31 -12.70 5.63
N ARG A 190 12.49 -13.29 6.81
CA ARG A 190 11.96 -12.78 8.07
C ARG A 190 12.64 -11.47 8.46
N GLU A 191 13.95 -11.37 8.24
CA GLU A 191 14.77 -10.20 8.56
C GLU A 191 14.25 -8.95 7.83
N MET A 192 13.77 -9.10 6.60
CA MET A 192 13.13 -7.98 5.89
C MET A 192 11.87 -7.49 6.60
N THR A 193 11.06 -8.38 7.16
CA THR A 193 9.87 -8.01 7.92
C THR A 193 10.24 -7.41 9.27
N GLU A 194 11.23 -7.98 9.97
CA GLU A 194 11.68 -7.47 11.27
C GLU A 194 12.33 -6.09 11.14
N HIS A 195 13.22 -5.88 10.17
CA HIS A 195 13.79 -4.57 9.88
C HIS A 195 12.70 -3.53 9.57
N TYR A 196 11.67 -3.96 8.85
CA TYR A 196 10.53 -3.14 8.53
C TYR A 196 9.69 -2.76 9.75
N LEU A 197 9.55 -3.65 10.73
CA LEU A 197 8.85 -3.41 11.99
C LEU A 197 9.70 -2.63 13.01
N GLN A 198 11.03 -2.76 12.98
CA GLN A 198 11.95 -1.98 13.80
C GLN A 198 11.77 -0.47 13.58
N LEU A 199 11.51 -0.04 12.34
CA LEU A 199 11.17 1.35 12.01
C LEU A 199 10.02 1.90 12.86
N PHE A 200 9.08 1.05 13.27
CA PHE A 200 7.93 1.42 14.09
C PHE A 200 8.14 1.20 15.58
N LYS A 201 9.02 0.28 15.99
CA LYS A 201 9.35 0.06 17.42
C LYS A 201 10.25 1.16 17.99
N MET A 202 11.15 1.73 17.16
CA MET A 202 12.11 2.72 17.63
C MET A 202 11.52 4.10 17.92
N LEU A 203 10.37 4.46 17.33
CA LEU A 203 9.74 5.76 17.56
C LEU A 203 9.02 5.86 18.92
N PRO A 204 8.14 4.92 19.33
CA PRO A 204 7.47 5.01 20.62
C PRO A 204 8.35 4.60 21.80
N GLN A 205 9.21 3.57 21.66
CA GLN A 205 9.92 3.06 22.84
C GLN A 205 11.04 3.99 23.31
N LYS A 206 11.76 4.66 22.40
CA LYS A 206 12.78 5.63 22.79
C LYS A 206 12.13 6.84 23.46
N THR A 207 11.04 7.36 22.90
CA THR A 207 10.29 8.47 23.48
C THR A 207 9.64 8.08 24.81
N VAL A 208 9.00 6.92 24.92
CA VAL A 208 8.41 6.44 26.18
C VAL A 208 9.48 6.14 27.23
N ALA A 209 10.64 5.59 26.86
CA ALA A 209 11.75 5.38 27.78
C ALA A 209 12.36 6.71 28.24
N GLN A 210 12.49 7.68 27.33
CA GLN A 210 12.94 9.03 27.63
C GLN A 210 11.94 9.74 28.54
N GLU A 211 10.65 9.74 28.23
CA GLU A 211 9.58 10.32 29.07
C GLU A 211 9.55 9.69 30.46
N LYS A 212 9.73 8.37 30.58
CA LYS A 212 9.83 7.68 31.88
C LYS A 212 11.09 8.06 32.64
N PHE A 213 12.22 8.18 31.95
CA PHE A 213 13.49 8.60 32.55
C PHE A 213 13.42 10.05 33.02
N GLU A 214 12.94 10.96 32.18
CA GLU A 214 12.73 12.37 32.49
C GLU A 214 11.73 12.54 33.65
N ALA A 215 10.61 11.80 33.64
CA ALA A 215 9.68 11.80 34.76
C ALA A 215 10.36 11.35 36.06
N SER A 216 11.23 10.32 36.02
CA SER A 216 12.01 9.91 37.19
C SER A 216 13.04 10.95 37.61
N LEU A 217 13.73 11.59 36.67
CA LEU A 217 14.80 12.57 36.92
C LEU A 217 14.26 13.89 37.48
N PHE A 218 13.10 14.33 36.98
CA PHE A 218 12.46 15.60 37.34
C PHE A 218 11.33 15.45 38.38
N SER A 219 11.02 14.22 38.84
CA SER A 219 10.10 13.98 39.98
C SER A 219 10.69 14.37 41.34
N GLY A 220 12.01 14.61 41.41
CA GLY A 220 12.69 15.16 42.58
C GLY A 220 12.77 16.69 42.51
N SER A 221 11.78 17.36 43.11
CA SER A 221 11.72 18.77 43.54
C SER A 221 12.81 19.75 43.04
N TYR A 222 12.39 20.76 42.28
CA TYR A 222 13.15 22.00 41.98
C TYR A 222 13.34 22.93 43.21
N SER A 223 13.39 22.39 44.43
CA SER A 223 13.65 23.18 45.64
C SER A 223 15.12 23.60 45.79
N SER A 224 16.04 23.05 44.99
CA SER A 224 17.47 23.38 45.06
C SER A 224 17.94 24.45 44.06
N PHE A 225 17.05 24.99 43.21
CA PHE A 225 17.39 25.99 42.19
C PHE A 225 16.70 27.35 42.40
N ILE A 226 16.33 27.69 43.63
CA ILE A 226 16.00 29.08 43.97
C ILE A 226 17.33 29.83 44.11
N LEU A 227 17.81 30.41 43.01
CA LEU A 227 18.80 31.48 43.05
C LEU A 227 18.10 32.69 43.69
N SER A 228 18.38 32.96 44.97
CA SER A 228 18.07 34.26 45.56
C SER A 228 18.93 35.29 44.82
N ALA A 229 18.29 36.15 44.03
CA ALA A 229 18.92 37.36 43.55
C ALA A 229 19.34 38.20 44.77
N GLN A 230 20.64 38.35 44.98
CA GLN A 230 21.18 39.43 45.81
C GLN A 230 21.49 40.58 44.86
N ASP A 231 20.67 41.62 44.93
CA ASP A 231 20.99 42.94 44.42
C ASP A 231 22.01 43.59 45.38
N GLU A 232 23.21 43.87 44.88
CA GLU A 232 24.05 45.04 45.21
C GLU A 232 25.11 45.24 44.13
#